data_AF-A0A7C9PII8-F1
#
_entry.id   AF-A0A7C9PII8-F1
#
_cell.length_a   1.000
_cell.length_b   1.000
_cell.length_c   1.000
_cell.angle_alpha   90.00
_cell.angle_beta   90.00
_cell.angle_gamma   90.00
#
_symmetry.space_group_name_H-M   'P 1'
#
loop_
_entity.id
_entity.type
_entity.pdbx_description
1 polymer ?
#
loop_
_entity_poly.entity_id
_entity_poly.type
_entity_poly.pdbx_seq_one_letter_code
_entity_poly.pdbx_strand_id
1 'polypeptide(L)'
;MTLPKILVSKTLLAVALALPCAAMAGGGNIGRKAPVAPSAVPAGDLVVTGQQVVSEDDNCSKVVIRVTGQVTGVNDDGGGMDNVTFELWDDGQLKDSVEIQVPVGQTQRVDVTMAFAGRYLTGAAGVGVYAGEIGLNADPFIPTDVAGTCETLPISGKVVNLKSRGLSVVCTNRSTGQRVTLNDQAAFNCSTAGLVASPGDKVQITISGRAK
;
A
#
# COMPACT_ATOMS: atom_id res chain seq x y z
N MET A 1 -49.15 -6.16 13.73
CA MET A 1 -48.27 -7.20 14.32
C MET A 1 -46.85 -6.63 14.35
N THR A 2 -46.57 -5.80 15.36
CA THR A 2 -45.78 -6.10 16.58
C THR A 2 -44.27 -6.21 16.33
N LEU A 3 -43.59 -5.06 16.47
CA LEU A 3 -42.15 -4.95 16.72
C LEU A 3 -41.78 -5.54 18.10
N PRO A 4 -40.60 -6.16 18.27
CA PRO A 4 -40.08 -6.46 19.58
C PRO A 4 -39.29 -5.27 20.17
N LYS A 5 -39.70 -4.88 21.38
CA LYS A 5 -38.97 -4.03 22.33
C LYS A 5 -37.73 -4.78 22.84
N ILE A 6 -36.54 -4.21 22.72
CA ILE A 6 -35.36 -4.67 23.48
C ILE A 6 -35.10 -3.68 24.61
N LEU A 7 -35.11 -4.24 25.82
CA LEU A 7 -34.94 -3.57 27.11
C LEU A 7 -33.54 -2.99 27.27
N VAL A 8 -33.48 -1.76 27.75
CA VAL A 8 -32.30 -1.09 28.32
C VAL A 8 -32.07 -1.65 29.73
N SER A 9 -30.91 -2.25 30.00
CA SER A 9 -30.50 -2.64 31.36
C SER A 9 -29.43 -1.69 31.88
N LYS A 10 -29.81 -0.91 32.89
CA LYS A 10 -28.93 -0.05 33.69
C LYS A 10 -28.33 -0.89 34.82
N THR A 11 -27.01 -0.94 34.93
CA THR A 11 -26.36 -1.36 36.17
C THR A 11 -25.22 -0.41 36.49
N LEU A 12 -25.50 0.50 37.42
CA LEU A 12 -24.51 1.23 38.20
C LEU A 12 -23.89 0.26 39.22
N LEU A 13 -22.56 0.23 39.30
CA LEU A 13 -21.89 -0.18 40.53
C LEU A 13 -20.63 0.67 40.72
N ALA A 14 -20.74 1.63 41.63
CA ALA A 14 -19.63 2.37 42.19
C ALA A 14 -19.09 1.61 43.39
N VAL A 15 -17.78 1.33 43.42
CA VAL A 15 -17.07 0.93 44.63
C VAL A 15 -15.86 1.84 44.78
N ALA A 16 -15.97 2.77 45.71
CA ALA A 16 -14.85 3.55 46.23
C ALA A 16 -14.22 2.75 47.37
N LEU A 17 -12.92 2.44 47.24
CA LEU A 17 -12.08 2.04 48.37
C LEU A 17 -10.88 3.00 48.42
N ALA A 18 -10.63 3.51 49.62
CA ALA A 18 -9.63 4.52 49.90
C ALA A 18 -8.54 3.98 50.86
N LEU A 19 -7.33 4.55 50.71
CA LEU A 19 -6.21 4.67 51.66
C LEU A 19 -5.34 3.42 51.96
N PRO A 20 -4.08 3.56 52.46
CA PRO A 20 -3.14 4.71 52.48
C PRO A 20 -1.63 4.39 52.26
N CYS A 21 -0.85 5.48 52.08
CA CYS A 21 0.54 5.76 52.51
C CYS A 21 1.78 4.91 52.13
N ALA A 22 2.81 5.66 51.71
CA ALA A 22 4.25 5.50 51.94
C ALA A 22 5.09 4.62 50.99
N ALA A 23 5.83 5.27 50.09
CA ALA A 23 7.29 5.35 50.17
C ALA A 23 7.80 6.46 49.24
N MET A 24 8.38 7.52 49.82
CA MET A 24 9.23 8.45 49.08
C MET A 24 10.52 7.70 48.71
N ALA A 25 10.56 7.12 47.52
CA ALA A 25 11.82 6.70 46.92
C ALA A 25 12.55 7.95 46.40
N GLY A 26 13.32 8.59 47.28
CA GLY A 26 14.37 9.53 46.88
C GLY A 26 15.49 8.76 46.17
N GLY A 27 15.24 8.34 44.94
CA GLY A 27 16.28 7.88 44.03
C GLY A 27 17.10 9.08 43.61
N GLY A 28 18.34 9.17 44.09
CA GLY A 28 19.29 10.16 43.59
C GLY A 28 19.37 10.07 42.07
N ASN A 29 19.13 11.19 41.39
CA ASN A 29 19.41 11.36 39.98
C ASN A 29 20.93 11.26 39.77
N ILE A 30 21.48 10.05 39.80
CA ILE A 30 22.67 9.72 39.03
C ILE A 30 22.36 10.14 37.60
N GLY A 31 23.15 11.08 37.07
CA GLY A 31 22.92 11.77 35.80
C GLY A 31 22.80 10.84 34.59
N ARG A 32 21.68 10.12 34.50
CA ARG A 32 21.27 9.43 33.29
C ARG A 32 20.94 10.53 32.30
N LYS A 33 21.86 10.74 31.37
CA LYS A 33 21.61 11.43 30.11
C LYS A 33 20.25 10.91 29.62
N ALA A 34 19.30 11.82 29.38
CA ALA A 34 18.01 11.42 28.84
C ALA A 34 18.25 10.53 27.61
N PRO A 35 17.49 9.43 27.45
CA PRO A 35 17.60 8.63 26.23
C PRO A 35 17.39 9.57 25.05
N VAL A 36 18.45 9.69 24.24
CA VAL A 36 18.39 10.45 22.99
C VAL A 36 17.61 9.56 22.04
N ALA A 37 16.56 10.09 21.41
CA ALA A 37 15.84 9.32 20.40
C ALA A 37 16.80 8.93 19.26
N PRO A 38 16.67 7.71 18.71
CA PRO A 38 17.42 7.33 17.52
C PRO A 38 17.06 8.33 16.42
N SER A 39 18.07 8.72 15.66
CA SER A 39 17.93 9.77 14.67
C SER A 39 18.96 9.58 13.58
N ALA A 40 18.47 9.53 12.36
CA ALA A 40 19.27 9.71 11.17
C ALA A 40 19.23 11.16 10.66
N VAL A 41 20.20 11.52 9.82
CA VAL A 41 20.24 12.81 9.11
C VAL A 41 20.53 12.62 7.62
N PRO A 42 20.08 13.53 6.74
CA PRO A 42 20.49 13.49 5.34
C PRO A 42 22.01 13.65 5.21
N ALA A 43 22.65 12.76 4.44
CA ALA A 43 24.09 12.83 4.14
C ALA A 43 24.38 13.64 2.86
N GLY A 44 23.37 14.37 2.38
CA GLY A 44 23.34 15.12 1.14
C GLY A 44 21.89 15.44 0.76
N ASP A 45 21.68 15.99 -0.44
CA ASP A 45 20.34 16.30 -0.92
C ASP A 45 19.54 15.01 -1.16
N LEU A 46 18.32 14.99 -0.65
CA LEU A 46 17.32 14.00 -1.01
C LEU A 46 16.57 14.50 -2.23
N VAL A 47 16.46 13.66 -3.24
CA VAL A 47 15.75 13.97 -4.48
C VAL A 47 14.41 13.24 -4.46
N VAL A 48 13.34 14.03 -4.47
CA VAL A 48 11.97 13.54 -4.64
C VAL A 48 11.61 13.66 -6.12
N THR A 49 11.22 12.54 -6.71
CA THR A 49 10.67 12.46 -8.06
C THR A 49 9.33 11.75 -8.02
N GLY A 50 8.49 11.98 -9.02
CA GLY A 50 7.21 11.28 -9.06
C GLY A 50 6.46 11.44 -10.36
N GLN A 51 5.60 10.46 -10.60
CA GLN A 51 4.71 10.42 -11.75
C GLN A 51 3.28 10.16 -11.28
N GLN A 52 2.34 10.87 -11.89
CA GLN A 52 0.95 10.48 -11.89
C GLN A 52 0.66 9.79 -13.22
N VAL A 53 0.45 8.49 -13.16
CA VAL A 53 -0.05 7.72 -14.28
C VAL A 53 -1.54 8.01 -14.41
N VAL A 54 -1.97 8.56 -15.55
CA VAL A 54 -3.38 8.89 -15.81
C VAL A 54 -3.93 7.90 -16.84
N SER A 55 -4.92 7.11 -16.44
CA SER A 55 -5.70 6.24 -17.35
C SER A 55 -6.92 7.00 -17.89
N GLU A 56 -7.35 6.72 -19.12
CA GLU A 56 -8.55 7.33 -19.72
C GLU A 56 -9.82 7.09 -18.89
N ASP A 57 -9.91 5.94 -18.23
CA ASP A 57 -11.04 5.50 -17.42
C ASP A 57 -10.79 5.61 -15.90
N ASP A 58 -9.67 6.23 -15.50
CA ASP A 58 -9.17 6.33 -14.13
C ASP A 58 -8.95 5.02 -13.35
N ASN A 59 -9.30 3.86 -13.92
CA ASN A 59 -9.25 2.56 -13.22
C ASN A 59 -7.81 2.07 -12.98
N CYS A 60 -6.84 2.58 -13.72
CA CYS A 60 -5.42 2.30 -13.53
C CYS A 60 -4.59 3.55 -13.29
N SER A 61 -5.26 4.67 -12.99
CA SER A 61 -4.55 5.85 -12.53
C SER A 61 -3.83 5.51 -11.22
N LYS A 62 -2.60 5.97 -11.07
CA LYS A 62 -1.82 5.78 -9.83
C LYS A 62 -0.80 6.89 -9.68
N VAL A 63 -0.46 7.19 -8.43
CA VAL A 63 0.65 8.07 -8.10
C VAL A 63 1.81 7.22 -7.64
N VAL A 64 3.00 7.50 -8.19
CA VAL A 64 4.24 6.81 -7.82
C VAL A 64 5.28 7.88 -7.48
N ILE A 65 5.75 7.87 -6.25
CA ILE A 65 6.79 8.76 -5.73
C ILE A 65 8.04 7.93 -5.47
N ARG A 66 9.19 8.48 -5.83
CA ARG A 66 10.49 7.90 -5.54
C ARG A 66 11.37 8.93 -4.85
N VAL A 67 11.90 8.55 -3.68
CA VAL A 67 12.87 9.32 -2.91
C VAL A 67 14.22 8.64 -3.02
N THR A 68 15.22 9.37 -3.48
CA THR A 68 16.59 8.88 -3.60
C THR A 68 17.58 9.81 -2.92
N GLY A 69 18.67 9.26 -2.41
CA GLY A 69 19.74 10.05 -1.80
C GLY A 69 20.58 9.23 -0.84
N GLN A 70 21.09 9.86 0.19
CA GLN A 70 21.85 9.20 1.24
C GLN A 70 21.44 9.70 2.62
N VAL A 71 21.43 8.80 3.58
CA VAL A 71 21.05 9.06 4.97
C VAL A 71 22.13 8.44 5.88
N THR A 72 22.53 9.17 6.91
CA THR A 72 23.51 8.72 7.90
C THR A 72 22.83 8.54 9.24
N GLY A 73 22.99 7.37 9.84
CA GLY A 73 22.56 7.14 11.22
C GLY A 73 23.51 7.86 12.19
N VAL A 74 22.99 8.67 13.13
CA VAL A 74 23.84 9.50 14.00
C VAL A 74 23.68 9.21 15.48
N ASN A 75 22.46 9.01 15.99
CA ASN A 75 22.24 8.85 17.43
C ASN A 75 21.94 7.39 17.78
N ASP A 76 22.85 6.75 18.51
CA ASP A 76 22.59 5.43 19.10
C ASP A 76 21.78 5.56 20.39
N ASP A 77 20.56 5.03 20.40
CA ASP A 77 19.66 4.95 21.55
C ASP A 77 19.76 3.61 22.31
N GLY A 78 20.69 2.74 21.91
CA GLY A 78 20.92 1.41 22.51
C GLY A 78 20.62 0.25 21.58
N GLY A 79 20.20 0.51 20.33
CA GLY A 79 19.94 -0.51 19.30
C GLY A 79 20.96 -0.52 18.14
N GLY A 80 21.81 0.49 18.02
CA GLY A 80 22.77 0.63 16.91
C GLY A 80 22.15 0.90 15.53
N MET A 81 20.84 1.17 15.45
CA MET A 81 20.08 1.36 14.21
C MET A 81 19.09 2.53 14.37
N ASP A 82 18.97 3.36 13.34
CA ASP A 82 17.99 4.43 13.20
C ASP A 82 16.89 4.02 12.21
N ASN A 83 15.61 4.32 12.50
CA ASN A 83 14.45 3.85 11.73
C ASN A 83 13.76 5.00 10.97
N VAL A 84 14.20 5.26 9.75
CA VAL A 84 13.67 6.36 8.96
C VAL A 84 12.39 5.95 8.25
N THR A 85 11.28 6.58 8.61
CA THR A 85 9.98 6.40 7.94
C THR A 85 9.75 7.49 6.89
N PHE A 86 9.55 7.07 5.65
CA PHE A 86 9.07 7.88 4.55
C PHE A 86 7.56 7.71 4.43
N GLU A 87 6.85 8.81 4.24
CA GLU A 87 5.39 8.85 4.18
C GLU A 87 4.92 9.59 2.94
N LEU A 88 3.87 9.05 2.31
CA LEU A 88 3.17 9.65 1.19
C LEU A 88 1.75 10.01 1.62
N TRP A 89 1.42 11.29 1.55
CA TRP A 89 0.14 11.87 1.96
C TRP A 89 -0.60 12.50 0.79
N ASP A 90 -1.93 12.45 0.82
CA ASP A 90 -2.80 13.14 -0.14
C ASP A 90 -4.07 13.59 0.61
N ASP A 91 -4.38 14.88 0.52
CA ASP A 91 -5.47 15.57 1.24
C ASP A 91 -5.51 15.28 2.76
N GLY A 92 -4.33 15.27 3.40
CA GLY A 92 -4.19 15.02 4.84
C GLY A 92 -4.43 13.57 5.27
N GLN A 93 -4.50 12.63 4.31
CA GLN A 93 -4.55 11.19 4.58
C GLN A 93 -3.25 10.51 4.18
N LEU A 94 -2.70 9.69 5.07
CA LEU A 94 -1.56 8.83 4.77
C LEU A 94 -2.01 7.76 3.77
N LYS A 95 -1.34 7.70 2.63
CA LYS A 95 -1.63 6.74 1.55
C LYS A 95 -0.68 5.56 1.55
N ASP A 96 0.59 5.80 1.80
CA ASP A 96 1.64 4.78 1.83
C ASP A 96 2.81 5.22 2.73
N SER A 97 3.58 4.25 3.23
CA SER A 97 4.75 4.52 4.07
C SER A 97 5.80 3.41 3.94
N VAL A 98 7.07 3.78 3.94
CA VAL A 98 8.20 2.83 3.92
C VAL A 98 9.18 3.20 5.01
N GLU A 99 9.49 2.25 5.87
CA GLU A 99 10.54 2.36 6.89
C GLU A 99 11.83 1.70 6.40
N ILE A 100 12.97 2.36 6.63
CA ILE A 100 14.31 1.79 6.42
C ILE A 100 15.11 1.84 7.72
N GLN A 101 16.05 0.92 7.87
CA GLN A 101 16.96 0.89 9.03
C GLN A 101 18.37 1.30 8.62
N VAL A 102 18.90 2.34 9.26
CA VAL A 102 20.22 2.90 9.00
C VAL A 102 21.12 2.65 10.22
N PRO A 103 22.18 1.82 10.11
CA PRO A 103 23.10 1.61 11.20
C PRO A 103 23.77 2.91 11.64
N VAL A 104 23.93 3.10 12.95
CA VAL A 104 24.56 4.30 13.50
C VAL A 104 26.03 4.37 13.06
N GLY A 105 26.45 5.56 12.64
CA GLY A 105 27.79 5.84 12.11
C GLY A 105 27.99 5.39 10.67
N GLN A 106 26.96 4.84 10.00
CA GLN A 106 27.01 4.48 8.60
C GLN A 106 26.12 5.38 7.75
N THR A 107 26.57 5.64 6.52
CA THR A 107 25.78 6.27 5.47
C THR A 107 25.22 5.20 4.55
N GLN A 108 23.91 5.18 4.37
CA GLN A 108 23.22 4.31 3.43
C GLN A 108 22.64 5.10 2.26
N ARG A 109 22.66 4.48 1.08
CA ARG A 109 21.89 4.96 -0.07
C ARG A 109 20.43 4.61 0.15
N VAL A 110 19.56 5.59 0.02
CA VAL A 110 18.12 5.40 0.06
C VAL A 110 17.57 5.43 -1.36
N ASP A 111 16.64 4.53 -1.62
CA ASP A 111 15.92 4.39 -2.88
C ASP A 111 14.53 3.81 -2.58
N VAL A 112 13.65 4.69 -2.12
CA VAL A 112 12.33 4.33 -1.61
C VAL A 112 11.29 4.69 -2.66
N THR A 113 10.39 3.75 -2.95
CA THR A 113 9.23 3.98 -3.82
C THR A 113 7.96 3.82 -3.00
N MET A 114 7.09 4.82 -3.06
CA MET A 114 5.77 4.84 -2.43
C MET A 114 4.72 5.07 -3.50
N ALA A 115 3.55 4.44 -3.37
CA ALA A 115 2.51 4.56 -4.38
C ALA A 115 1.10 4.35 -3.83
N PHE A 116 0.11 4.95 -4.50
CA PHE A 116 -1.30 4.66 -4.28
C PHE A 116 -2.10 4.64 -5.58
N ALA A 117 -3.22 3.91 -5.56
CA ALA A 117 -4.15 3.84 -6.67
C ALA A 117 -5.07 5.06 -6.73
N GLY A 118 -5.43 5.48 -7.94
CA GLY A 118 -6.16 6.70 -8.21
C GLY A 118 -5.23 7.86 -8.61
N ARG A 119 -5.80 9.05 -8.67
CA ARG A 119 -5.09 10.31 -8.92
C ARG A 119 -4.83 11.00 -7.60
N TYR A 120 -3.76 11.78 -7.49
CA TYR A 120 -3.70 12.74 -6.38
C TYR A 120 -4.82 13.75 -6.60
N LEU A 121 -5.59 13.99 -5.54
CA LEU A 121 -6.92 14.57 -5.67
C LEU A 121 -6.89 16.11 -5.64
N THR A 122 -8.02 16.65 -6.04
CA THR A 122 -8.28 18.02 -6.49
C THR A 122 -8.49 19.04 -5.36
N GLY A 123 -8.35 18.61 -4.09
CA GLY A 123 -8.55 19.42 -2.91
C GLY A 123 -7.36 20.35 -2.67
N ALA A 124 -6.22 19.76 -2.30
CA ALA A 124 -4.94 20.44 -2.24
C ALA A 124 -4.15 20.27 -3.55
N ALA A 125 -3.22 21.19 -3.83
CA ALA A 125 -2.33 21.01 -4.96
C ALA A 125 -1.31 19.91 -4.64
N GLY A 126 -1.27 18.82 -5.39
CA GLY A 126 -0.21 17.80 -5.27
C GLY A 126 -0.37 16.83 -4.09
N VAL A 127 0.74 16.20 -3.73
CA VAL A 127 0.88 15.25 -2.63
C VAL A 127 1.89 15.75 -1.60
N GLY A 128 1.80 15.26 -0.37
CA GLY A 128 2.83 15.46 0.66
C GLY A 128 3.82 14.30 0.68
N VAL A 129 5.12 14.60 0.68
CA VAL A 129 6.19 13.61 0.89
C VAL A 129 6.98 14.01 2.13
N TYR A 130 6.93 13.16 3.15
CA TYR A 130 7.48 13.49 4.47
C TYR A 130 8.42 12.39 4.97
N ALA A 131 9.50 12.78 5.64
CA ALA A 131 10.27 11.89 6.50
C ALA A 131 10.81 12.72 7.67
N GLY A 132 10.04 12.74 8.75
CA GLY A 132 10.23 13.70 9.85
C GLY A 132 11.57 13.59 10.55
N GLU A 133 12.07 12.37 10.72
CA GLU A 133 13.34 12.10 11.40
C GLU A 133 14.53 12.76 10.68
N ILE A 134 14.50 12.77 9.34
CA ILE A 134 15.57 13.33 8.51
C ILE A 134 15.21 14.72 7.98
N GLY A 135 14.11 15.32 8.44
CA GLY A 135 13.67 16.66 8.04
C GLY A 135 13.22 16.80 6.58
N LEU A 136 12.88 15.69 5.90
CA LEU A 136 12.30 15.77 4.56
C LEU A 136 10.85 16.25 4.67
N ASN A 137 10.54 17.35 4.00
CA ASN A 137 9.17 17.86 3.87
C ASN A 137 8.99 18.50 2.48
N ALA A 138 8.37 17.76 1.56
CA ALA A 138 7.99 18.22 0.24
C ALA A 138 6.46 18.20 0.11
N ASP A 139 5.83 19.29 0.55
CA ASP A 139 4.40 19.51 0.50
C ASP A 139 4.14 21.00 0.14
N PRO A 140 3.55 21.32 -1.04
CA PRO A 140 3.07 20.38 -2.05
C PRO A 140 4.17 19.86 -2.98
N PHE A 141 4.18 18.56 -3.26
CA PHE A 141 4.92 17.96 -4.36
C PHE A 141 3.98 17.70 -5.53
N ILE A 142 4.34 18.16 -6.75
CA ILE A 142 3.53 17.98 -7.96
C ILE A 142 4.19 16.91 -8.85
N PRO A 143 3.65 15.67 -8.90
CA PRO A 143 4.13 14.64 -9.81
C PRO A 143 3.93 15.04 -11.27
N THR A 144 4.79 14.54 -12.16
CA THR A 144 4.59 14.72 -13.60
C THR A 144 3.49 13.78 -14.09
N ASP A 145 2.47 14.33 -14.74
CA ASP A 145 1.44 13.51 -15.39
C ASP A 145 2.04 12.77 -16.59
N VAL A 146 1.81 11.46 -16.64
CA VAL A 146 2.18 10.59 -17.76
C VAL A 146 0.95 9.79 -18.18
N ALA A 147 0.74 9.67 -19.48
CA ALA A 147 -0.33 8.81 -19.99
C ALA A 147 -0.05 7.35 -19.60
N GLY A 148 -1.00 6.75 -18.90
CA GLY A 148 -0.99 5.35 -18.55
C GLY A 148 -1.98 4.58 -19.39
N THR A 149 -1.59 3.39 -19.83
CA THR A 149 -2.56 2.39 -20.23
C THR A 149 -2.79 1.46 -19.05
N CYS A 150 -4.05 1.11 -18.78
CA CYS A 150 -4.31 -0.14 -18.10
C CYS A 150 -3.65 -1.26 -18.92
N GLU A 151 -2.57 -1.87 -18.43
CA GLU A 151 -2.13 -3.14 -18.99
C GLU A 151 -3.21 -4.17 -18.67
N THR A 152 -4.22 -4.28 -19.52
CA THR A 152 -5.14 -5.41 -19.51
C THR A 152 -4.36 -6.60 -20.02
N LEU A 153 -3.65 -7.29 -19.12
CA LEU A 153 -3.04 -8.56 -19.47
C LEU A 153 -4.15 -9.47 -20.05
N PRO A 154 -3.93 -10.06 -21.23
CA PRO A 154 -4.97 -10.86 -21.85
C PRO A 154 -5.30 -12.04 -20.95
N ILE A 155 -6.59 -12.24 -20.68
CA ILE A 155 -7.11 -13.44 -20.04
C ILE A 155 -6.83 -14.61 -20.99
N SER A 156 -5.73 -15.31 -20.75
CA SER A 156 -5.18 -16.31 -21.64
C SER A 156 -4.49 -17.42 -20.85
N GLY A 157 -4.26 -18.54 -21.50
CA GLY A 157 -3.63 -19.68 -20.86
C GLY A 157 -3.36 -20.83 -21.83
N LYS A 158 -2.81 -21.91 -21.28
CA LYS A 158 -2.53 -23.14 -22.01
C LYS A 158 -2.99 -24.35 -21.21
N VAL A 159 -3.83 -25.15 -21.83
CA VAL A 159 -4.28 -26.44 -21.34
C VAL A 159 -3.19 -27.48 -21.63
N VAL A 160 -2.77 -28.18 -20.59
CA VAL A 160 -1.83 -29.31 -20.67
C VAL A 160 -2.56 -30.61 -20.37
N ASN A 161 -2.04 -31.73 -20.86
CA ASN A 161 -2.54 -33.09 -20.61
C ASN A 161 -3.99 -33.39 -21.07
N LEU A 162 -4.64 -32.49 -21.82
CA LEU A 162 -5.90 -32.75 -22.52
C LEU A 162 -5.69 -32.78 -24.04
N LYS A 163 -6.41 -33.66 -24.74
CA LYS A 163 -6.42 -33.71 -26.22
C LYS A 163 -7.01 -32.41 -26.76
N SER A 164 -6.35 -31.81 -27.75
CA SER A 164 -6.83 -30.56 -28.34
C SER A 164 -8.19 -30.76 -29.00
N ARG A 165 -8.41 -31.87 -29.72
CA ARG A 165 -9.71 -32.17 -30.33
C ARG A 165 -10.75 -32.55 -29.26
N GLY A 166 -11.87 -31.84 -29.25
CA GLY A 166 -12.92 -31.94 -28.25
C GLY A 166 -12.62 -31.17 -26.96
N LEU A 167 -11.59 -30.32 -26.95
CA LEU A 167 -11.34 -29.37 -25.87
C LEU A 167 -12.27 -28.16 -26.02
N SER A 168 -12.91 -27.75 -24.93
CA SER A 168 -13.72 -26.54 -24.84
C SER A 168 -13.24 -25.71 -23.65
N VAL A 169 -12.87 -24.47 -23.92
CA VAL A 169 -12.54 -23.45 -22.91
C VAL A 169 -13.64 -22.40 -22.94
N VAL A 170 -14.36 -22.26 -21.84
CA VAL A 170 -15.39 -21.24 -21.66
C VAL A 170 -14.84 -20.19 -20.70
N CYS A 171 -14.83 -18.94 -21.15
CA CYS A 171 -14.47 -17.81 -20.31
C CYS A 171 -15.71 -16.96 -20.08
N THR A 172 -16.00 -16.63 -18.82
CA THR A 172 -17.17 -15.82 -18.44
C THR A 172 -16.72 -14.68 -17.54
N ASN A 173 -17.04 -13.45 -17.93
CA ASN A 173 -16.99 -12.32 -17.02
C ASN A 173 -18.28 -12.37 -16.18
N ARG A 174 -18.15 -12.75 -14.92
CA ARG A 174 -19.27 -12.90 -13.98
C ARG A 174 -19.85 -11.56 -13.54
N SER A 175 -19.10 -10.47 -13.67
CA SER A 175 -19.59 -9.13 -13.38
C SER A 175 -20.56 -8.65 -14.46
N THR A 176 -20.24 -8.88 -15.73
CA THR A 176 -21.03 -8.39 -16.89
C THR A 176 -21.97 -9.43 -17.47
N GLY A 177 -21.77 -10.72 -17.15
CA GLY A 177 -22.48 -11.84 -17.76
C GLY A 177 -21.96 -12.23 -19.16
N GLN A 178 -20.95 -11.53 -19.68
CA GLN A 178 -20.38 -11.84 -20.99
C GLN A 178 -19.69 -13.21 -20.97
N ARG A 179 -19.85 -13.97 -22.07
CA ARG A 179 -19.30 -15.31 -22.21
C ARG A 179 -18.72 -15.51 -23.61
N VAL A 180 -17.53 -16.11 -23.66
CA VAL A 180 -16.89 -16.58 -24.90
C VAL A 180 -16.52 -18.06 -24.76
N THR A 181 -16.54 -18.78 -25.88
CA THR A 181 -16.19 -20.20 -25.93
C THR A 181 -15.15 -20.40 -27.02
N LEU A 182 -14.02 -21.02 -26.67
CA LEU A 182 -12.98 -21.44 -27.60
C LEU A 182 -12.96 -22.96 -27.68
N ASN A 183 -13.00 -23.51 -28.89
CA ASN A 183 -13.01 -24.94 -29.14
C ASN A 183 -11.73 -25.38 -29.84
N ASP A 184 -11.32 -26.62 -29.57
CA ASP A 184 -10.26 -27.33 -30.26
C ASP A 184 -8.84 -26.71 -30.17
N GLN A 185 -8.60 -25.88 -29.15
CA GLN A 185 -7.34 -25.13 -28.99
C GLN A 185 -6.75 -25.30 -27.58
N ALA A 186 -5.52 -25.82 -27.52
CA ALA A 186 -4.80 -26.01 -26.25
C ALA A 186 -4.27 -24.70 -25.67
N ALA A 187 -3.87 -23.73 -26.50
CA ALA A 187 -3.62 -22.37 -26.07
C ALA A 187 -4.88 -21.54 -26.33
N PHE A 188 -5.31 -20.74 -25.36
CA PHE A 188 -6.51 -19.93 -25.47
C PHE A 188 -6.22 -18.49 -25.06
N ASN A 189 -6.91 -17.54 -25.71
CA ASN A 189 -6.94 -16.15 -25.32
C ASN A 189 -8.39 -15.68 -25.37
N CYS A 190 -9.02 -15.61 -24.19
CA CYS A 190 -10.40 -15.18 -24.03
C CYS A 190 -10.58 -13.73 -24.48
N SER A 191 -9.56 -12.89 -24.31
CA SER A 191 -9.62 -11.46 -24.66
C SER A 191 -9.66 -11.30 -26.18
N THR A 192 -8.80 -12.02 -26.91
CA THR A 192 -8.84 -12.07 -28.37
C THR A 192 -10.13 -12.72 -28.90
N ALA A 193 -10.73 -13.64 -28.14
CA ALA A 193 -12.04 -14.20 -28.46
C ALA A 193 -13.21 -13.24 -28.16
N GLY A 194 -12.93 -12.02 -27.68
CA GLY A 194 -13.91 -10.96 -27.47
C GLY A 194 -14.41 -10.80 -26.03
N LEU A 195 -13.83 -11.52 -25.06
CA LEU A 195 -14.16 -11.29 -23.65
C LEU A 195 -13.56 -9.95 -23.19
N VAL A 196 -14.42 -9.06 -22.71
CA VAL A 196 -14.05 -7.79 -22.11
C VAL A 196 -14.08 -7.94 -20.59
N ALA A 197 -13.02 -7.54 -19.92
CA ALA A 197 -12.93 -7.51 -18.47
C ALA A 197 -12.10 -6.29 -18.02
N SER A 198 -12.55 -5.65 -16.95
CA SER A 198 -11.88 -4.51 -16.34
C SER A 198 -11.27 -4.91 -14.99
N PRO A 199 -10.30 -4.15 -14.46
CA PRO A 199 -9.81 -4.35 -13.09
C PRO A 199 -10.97 -4.44 -12.08
N GLY A 200 -10.92 -5.45 -11.20
CA GLY A 200 -11.99 -5.72 -10.23
C GLY A 200 -13.08 -6.69 -10.71
N ASP A 201 -13.13 -7.02 -12.01
CA ASP A 201 -14.09 -8.00 -12.52
C ASP A 201 -13.80 -9.43 -12.04
N LYS A 202 -14.87 -10.19 -11.81
CA LYS A 202 -14.78 -11.62 -11.48
C LYS A 202 -14.81 -12.44 -12.76
N VAL A 203 -13.69 -13.06 -13.12
CA VAL A 203 -13.61 -13.92 -14.31
C VAL A 203 -13.63 -15.39 -13.90
N GLN A 204 -14.48 -16.18 -14.55
CA GLN A 204 -14.54 -17.63 -14.43
C GLN A 204 -14.05 -18.28 -15.73
N ILE A 205 -13.13 -19.22 -15.61
CA ILE A 205 -12.66 -20.05 -16.73
C ILE A 205 -13.09 -21.49 -16.45
N THR A 206 -13.72 -22.14 -17.42
CA THR A 206 -14.12 -23.54 -17.34
C THR A 206 -13.52 -24.31 -18.51
N ILE A 207 -12.76 -25.36 -18.19
CA ILE A 207 -12.03 -26.16 -19.16
C ILE A 207 -12.60 -27.57 -19.12
N SER A 208 -13.00 -28.09 -20.29
CA SER A 208 -13.52 -29.46 -20.43
C SER A 208 -12.90 -30.13 -21.64
N GLY A 209 -12.44 -31.37 -21.48
CA GLY A 209 -11.85 -32.14 -22.58
C GLY A 209 -11.53 -33.57 -22.14
N ARG A 210 -10.92 -34.34 -23.05
CA ARG A 210 -10.47 -35.71 -22.76
C ARG A 210 -9.00 -35.70 -22.38
N ALA A 211 -8.61 -36.47 -21.37
CA ALA A 211 -7.20 -36.69 -21.04
C ALA A 211 -6.42 -37.26 -22.25
N LYS A 212 -5.14 -36.88 -22.36
CA LYS A 212 -4.25 -37.38 -23.41
C LYS A 212 -3.91 -38.85 -23.21
#